data_AF-A0A1K1NMT2-F1
#
_entry.id   AF-A0A1K1NMT2-F1
#
_cell.length_a   1.000
_cell.length_b   1.000
_cell.length_c   1.000
_cell.angle_alpha   90.00
_cell.angle_beta   90.00
_cell.angle_gamma   90.00
#
_symmetry.space_group_name_H-M   'P 1'
#
loop_
_entity.id
_entity.type
_entity.pdbx_description
1 polymer ?
#
loop_
_entity_poly.entity_id
_entity_poly.type
_entity_poly.pdbx_seq_one_letter_code
_entity_poly.pdbx_strand_id
1 'polypeptide(L)'
;MRRARRQALVRHARASDAILEAKHQGLAPSDDQRRELGAARRAFNEVRPHGWQDAEAAYSKDNSLAREAATGDPARAIRALQRETGNRLDMQRADEFVDRWKKLGKVSEQRYAAGNYSGYKAARAEMGNMTMSLERDPQMESLLEGRKKQLGIGMDFDSGMRLGRQLSLSHGLGRGRGIGL
;
A
#
# COMPACT_ATOMS: atom_id res chain seq x y z
N MET A 1 26.23 -3.30 5.79
CA MET A 1 24.78 -3.12 5.54
C MET A 1 23.98 -4.43 5.53
N ARG A 2 24.19 -5.38 4.59
CA ARG A 2 23.38 -6.61 4.47
C ARG A 2 23.41 -7.50 5.74
N ARG A 3 24.58 -7.70 6.35
CA ARG A 3 24.75 -8.50 7.58
C ARG A 3 23.96 -7.93 8.76
N ALA A 4 24.04 -6.62 8.99
CA ALA A 4 23.31 -5.93 10.06
C ALA A 4 21.78 -6.08 9.90
N ARG A 5 21.25 -5.93 8.68
CA ARG A 5 19.82 -6.16 8.40
C ARG A 5 19.38 -7.60 8.68
N ARG A 6 20.22 -8.58 8.31
CA ARG A 6 19.95 -10.00 8.61
C ARG A 6 19.98 -10.27 10.11
N GLN A 7 20.96 -9.73 10.84
CA GLN A 7 21.05 -9.88 12.29
C GLN A 7 19.86 -9.24 13.01
N ALA A 8 19.45 -8.05 12.58
CA ALA A 8 18.27 -7.38 13.13
C ALA A 8 16.98 -8.17 12.86
N LEU A 9 16.82 -8.73 11.66
CA LEU A 9 15.71 -9.65 11.35
C LEU A 9 15.72 -10.88 12.27
N VAL A 10 16.87 -11.54 12.44
CA VAL A 10 16.97 -12.74 13.30
C VAL A 10 16.67 -12.40 14.77
N ARG A 11 17.15 -11.26 15.29
CA ARG A 11 16.84 -10.80 16.64
C ARG A 11 15.35 -10.52 16.81
N HIS A 12 14.75 -9.80 15.87
CA HIS A 12 13.31 -9.51 15.87
C HIS A 12 12.48 -10.80 15.78
N ALA A 13 12.86 -11.73 14.90
CA ALA A 13 12.22 -13.03 14.78
C ALA A 13 12.24 -13.83 16.08
N ARG A 14 13.37 -13.85 16.81
CA ARG A 14 13.47 -14.50 18.13
C ARG A 14 12.51 -13.89 19.16
N ALA A 15 12.43 -12.56 19.20
CA ALA A 15 11.54 -11.87 20.12
C ALA A 15 10.05 -12.10 19.77
N SER A 16 9.73 -12.12 18.47
CA SER A 16 8.38 -12.45 17.99
C SER A 16 8.01 -13.91 18.26
N ASP A 17 8.91 -14.85 17.99
CA ASP A 17 8.70 -16.29 18.22
C ASP A 17 8.44 -16.58 19.70
N ALA A 18 9.21 -15.97 20.61
CA ALA A 18 8.99 -16.13 22.06
C ALA A 18 7.59 -15.66 22.52
N ILE A 19 7.06 -14.58 21.91
CA ILE A 19 5.71 -14.08 22.19
C ILE A 19 4.65 -14.99 21.57
N LEU A 20 4.87 -15.49 20.35
CA LEU A 20 3.96 -16.41 19.68
C LEU A 20 3.87 -17.74 20.43
N GLU A 21 4.99 -18.27 20.89
CA GLU A 21 5.08 -19.50 21.69
C GLU A 21 4.34 -19.34 23.03
N ALA A 22 4.53 -18.24 23.75
CA ALA A 22 3.77 -17.96 24.98
C ALA A 22 2.26 -17.98 24.72
N LYS A 23 1.80 -17.32 23.65
CA LYS A 23 0.38 -17.32 23.26
C LYS A 23 -0.12 -18.70 22.85
N HIS A 24 0.69 -19.47 22.14
CA HIS A 24 0.35 -20.85 21.74
C HIS A 24 0.15 -21.76 22.96
N GLN A 25 0.91 -21.51 24.03
CA GLN A 25 0.76 -22.20 25.32
C GLN A 25 -0.41 -21.65 26.18
N GLY A 26 -1.20 -20.72 25.66
CA GLY A 26 -2.30 -20.08 26.40
C GLY A 26 -1.83 -19.08 27.47
N LEU A 27 -0.55 -18.71 27.45
CA LEU A 27 0.04 -17.79 28.42
C LEU A 27 0.06 -16.35 27.88
N ALA A 28 -0.07 -15.40 28.80
CA ALA A 28 0.19 -14.00 28.47
C ALA A 28 1.71 -13.78 28.31
N PRO A 29 2.16 -13.08 27.25
CA PRO A 29 3.58 -12.76 27.10
C PRO A 29 4.08 -11.93 28.28
N SER A 30 5.26 -12.27 28.80
CA SER A 30 5.88 -11.60 29.94
C SER A 30 6.31 -10.18 29.61
N ASP A 31 6.51 -9.35 30.64
CA ASP A 31 6.97 -7.98 30.44
C ASP A 31 8.37 -7.93 29.80
N ASP A 32 9.26 -8.88 30.13
CA ASP A 32 10.57 -9.00 29.49
C ASP A 32 10.46 -9.34 28.00
N GLN A 33 9.57 -10.26 27.63
CA GLN A 33 9.31 -10.58 26.22
C GLN A 33 8.80 -9.35 25.46
N ARG A 34 7.87 -8.60 26.04
CA ARG A 34 7.35 -7.35 25.44
C ARG A 34 8.44 -6.28 25.31
N ARG A 35 9.29 -6.12 26.34
CA ARG A 35 10.43 -5.20 26.33
C ARG A 35 11.43 -5.56 25.23
N GLU A 36 11.79 -6.83 25.11
CA GLU A 36 12.75 -7.28 24.09
C GLU A 36 12.18 -7.14 22.68
N LEU A 37 10.90 -7.47 22.44
CA LEU A 37 10.29 -7.21 21.14
C LEU A 37 10.31 -5.71 20.80
N GLY A 38 10.02 -4.84 21.77
CA GLY A 38 10.13 -3.39 21.60
C GLY A 38 11.54 -2.94 21.23
N ALA A 39 12.57 -3.49 21.89
CA ALA A 39 13.97 -3.18 21.58
C ALA A 39 14.38 -3.71 20.20
N ALA A 40 13.98 -4.92 19.85
CA ALA A 40 14.25 -5.52 18.54
C ALA A 40 13.59 -4.75 17.40
N ARG A 41 12.34 -4.27 17.58
CA ARG A 41 11.64 -3.40 16.61
C ARG A 41 12.42 -2.10 16.35
N ARG A 42 12.90 -1.43 17.41
CA ARG A 42 13.70 -0.19 17.28
C ARG A 42 15.00 -0.44 16.51
N ALA A 43 15.79 -1.43 16.94
CA ALA A 43 17.05 -1.78 16.29
C ALA A 43 16.85 -2.22 14.83
N PHE A 44 15.74 -2.90 14.52
CA PHE A 44 15.43 -3.29 13.14
C PHE A 44 15.05 -2.07 12.29
N ASN A 45 14.28 -1.13 12.83
CA ASN A 45 13.91 0.08 12.11
C ASN A 45 15.12 0.95 11.74
N GLU A 46 16.15 1.01 12.61
CA GLU A 46 17.39 1.76 12.36
C GLU A 46 18.14 1.27 11.11
N VAL A 47 18.21 -0.05 10.91
CA VAL A 47 18.94 -0.65 9.77
C VAL A 47 18.06 -0.84 8.53
N ARG A 48 16.74 -0.85 8.73
CA ARG A 48 15.72 -1.02 7.70
C ARG A 48 14.42 -0.34 8.14
N PRO A 49 14.14 0.88 7.65
CA PRO A 49 12.85 1.53 7.86
C PRO A 49 11.69 0.60 7.48
N HIS A 50 10.67 0.53 8.34
CA HIS A 50 9.50 -0.34 8.20
C HIS A 50 9.78 -1.85 8.22
N GLY A 51 11.04 -2.27 8.46
CA GLY A 51 11.44 -3.67 8.37
C GLY A 51 10.71 -4.59 9.36
N TRP A 52 10.47 -4.12 10.57
CA TRP A 52 9.75 -4.89 11.59
C TRP A 52 8.24 -4.97 11.29
N GLN A 53 7.65 -3.94 10.71
CA GLN A 53 6.23 -3.93 10.31
C GLN A 53 5.98 -4.92 9.18
N ASP A 54 6.82 -4.87 8.14
CA ASP A 54 6.76 -5.81 7.02
C ASP A 54 7.03 -7.26 7.48
N ALA A 55 7.90 -7.46 8.48
CA ALA A 55 8.16 -8.78 9.06
C ALA A 55 6.97 -9.32 9.86
N GLU A 56 6.37 -8.50 10.72
CA GLU A 56 5.21 -8.91 11.53
C GLU A 56 3.96 -9.13 10.68
N ALA A 57 3.77 -8.35 9.60
CA ALA A 57 2.73 -8.61 8.62
C ALA A 57 2.89 -9.98 7.95
N ALA A 58 4.14 -10.39 7.66
CA ALA A 58 4.43 -11.72 7.15
C ALA A 58 4.18 -12.80 8.20
N TYR A 59 4.62 -12.59 9.44
CA TYR A 59 4.43 -13.55 10.54
C TYR A 59 2.95 -13.76 10.85
N SER A 60 2.12 -12.71 10.78
CA SER A 60 0.68 -12.83 10.97
C SER A 60 0.00 -13.73 9.93
N LYS A 61 0.60 -13.93 8.76
CA LYS A 61 0.11 -14.85 7.72
C LYS A 61 0.66 -16.26 7.89
N ASP A 62 1.89 -16.37 8.37
CA ASP A 62 2.58 -17.63 8.63
C ASP A 62 3.54 -17.47 9.81
N ASN A 63 3.08 -17.92 10.99
CA ASN A 63 3.84 -17.82 12.24
C ASN A 63 5.17 -18.60 12.20
N SER A 64 5.27 -19.65 11.37
CA SER A 64 6.48 -20.49 11.28
C SER A 64 7.70 -19.70 10.80
N LEU A 65 7.49 -18.63 10.04
CA LEU A 65 8.53 -17.75 9.53
C LEU A 65 9.34 -17.07 10.64
N ALA A 66 8.72 -16.77 11.78
CA ALA A 66 9.42 -16.20 12.94
C ALA A 66 10.37 -17.25 13.55
N ARG A 67 9.87 -18.47 13.76
CA ARG A 67 10.65 -19.59 14.30
C ARG A 67 11.83 -19.95 13.42
N GLU A 68 11.63 -20.11 12.11
CA GLU A 68 12.68 -20.46 11.15
C GLU A 68 13.79 -19.41 11.11
N ALA A 69 13.40 -18.13 11.06
CA ALA A 69 14.38 -17.04 11.09
C ALA A 69 15.13 -16.96 12.43
N ALA A 70 14.45 -17.28 13.54
CA ALA A 70 15.06 -17.32 14.87
C ALA A 70 16.10 -18.43 15.03
N THR A 71 15.83 -19.61 14.47
CA THR A 71 16.68 -20.81 14.56
C THR A 71 17.81 -20.86 13.54
N GLY A 72 17.83 -19.97 12.55
CA GLY A 72 18.99 -19.74 11.69
C GLY A 72 18.74 -19.83 10.19
N ASP A 73 17.51 -20.15 9.76
CA ASP A 73 17.10 -20.12 8.35
C ASP A 73 16.14 -18.95 8.06
N PRO A 74 16.66 -17.72 7.86
CA PRO A 74 15.82 -16.57 7.55
C PRO A 74 15.42 -16.52 6.06
N ALA A 75 15.75 -17.49 5.21
CA ALA A 75 15.56 -17.35 3.76
C ALA A 75 14.09 -17.19 3.38
N ARG A 76 13.19 -17.98 3.98
CA ARG A 76 11.74 -17.85 3.79
C ARG A 76 11.20 -16.54 4.34
N ALA A 77 11.61 -16.17 5.56
CA ALA A 77 11.21 -14.92 6.19
C ALA A 77 11.65 -13.69 5.36
N ILE A 78 12.85 -13.70 4.78
CA ILE A 78 13.34 -12.62 3.91
C ILE A 78 12.45 -12.47 2.68
N ARG A 79 12.09 -13.57 2.02
CA ARG A 79 11.19 -13.54 0.84
C ARG A 79 9.81 -13.04 1.19
N ALA A 80 9.24 -13.51 2.31
CA ALA A 80 7.93 -13.07 2.77
C ALA A 80 7.93 -11.57 3.11
N LEU A 81 8.97 -11.12 3.82
CA LEU A 81 9.15 -9.72 4.16
C LEU A 81 9.29 -8.86 2.89
N GLN A 82 10.06 -9.29 1.88
CA GLN A 82 10.16 -8.58 0.59
C GLN A 82 8.80 -8.43 -0.09
N ARG A 83 7.93 -9.44 -0.02
CA ARG A 83 6.55 -9.34 -0.53
C ARG A 83 5.73 -8.31 0.25
N GLU A 84 5.81 -8.31 1.57
CA GLU A 84 5.09 -7.32 2.38
C GLU A 84 5.60 -5.89 2.15
N THR A 85 6.91 -5.71 1.94
CA THR A 85 7.45 -4.42 1.51
C THR A 85 6.81 -3.99 0.18
N GLY A 86 6.70 -4.90 -0.80
CA GLY A 86 6.01 -4.63 -2.06
C GLY A 86 4.56 -4.21 -1.85
N ASN A 87 3.79 -5.02 -1.13
CA ASN A 87 2.38 -4.74 -0.82
C ASN A 87 2.19 -3.37 -0.17
N ARG A 88 3.03 -3.02 0.81
CA ARG A 88 2.97 -1.73 1.49
C ARG A 88 3.24 -0.57 0.53
N LEU A 89 4.25 -0.69 -0.33
CA LEU A 89 4.55 0.33 -1.34
C LEU A 89 3.40 0.49 -2.34
N ASP A 90 2.77 -0.61 -2.75
CA ASP A 90 1.64 -0.55 -3.67
C ASP A 90 0.38 0.05 -3.01
N MET A 91 0.15 -0.23 -1.72
CA MET A 91 -0.89 0.46 -0.94
C MET A 91 -0.63 1.97 -0.87
N GLN A 92 0.63 2.39 -0.62
CA GLN A 92 1.01 3.80 -0.62
C GLN A 92 0.79 4.46 -1.99
N ARG A 93 1.19 3.78 -3.08
CA ARG A 93 0.92 4.26 -4.44
C ARG A 93 -0.58 4.42 -4.70
N ALA A 94 -1.40 3.48 -4.22
CA ALA A 94 -2.86 3.56 -4.30
C ALA A 94 -3.43 4.75 -3.51
N ASP A 95 -2.92 5.04 -2.32
CA ASP A 95 -3.29 6.23 -1.53
C ASP A 95 -2.92 7.52 -2.28
N GLU A 96 -1.67 7.61 -2.75
CA GLU A 96 -1.18 8.77 -3.52
C GLU A 96 -1.97 9.02 -4.80
N PHE A 97 -2.40 7.97 -5.50
CA PHE A 97 -3.24 8.08 -6.68
C PHE A 97 -4.60 8.70 -6.32
N VAL A 98 -5.26 8.20 -5.28
CA VAL A 98 -6.56 8.73 -4.84
C VAL A 98 -6.43 10.19 -4.43
N ASP A 99 -5.39 10.53 -3.68
CA ASP A 99 -5.16 11.91 -3.23
C ASP A 99 -4.88 12.86 -4.38
N ARG A 100 -4.00 12.46 -5.31
CA ARG A 100 -3.71 13.23 -6.53
C ARG A 100 -4.96 13.40 -7.38
N TRP A 101 -5.76 12.34 -7.54
CA TRP A 101 -7.02 12.35 -8.29
C TRP A 101 -8.00 13.37 -7.71
N LYS A 102 -8.27 13.30 -6.40
CA LYS A 102 -9.17 14.24 -5.70
C LYS A 102 -8.68 15.67 -5.80
N LYS A 103 -7.36 15.89 -5.64
CA LYS A 103 -6.75 17.22 -5.77
C LYS A 103 -6.93 17.80 -7.17
N LEU A 104 -6.68 17.00 -8.22
CA LEU A 104 -6.87 17.42 -9.61
C LEU A 104 -8.34 17.75 -9.90
N GLY A 105 -9.28 16.93 -9.42
CA GLY A 105 -10.72 17.20 -9.51
C GLY A 105 -11.06 18.57 -8.93
N LYS A 106 -10.70 18.81 -7.66
CA LYS A 106 -10.94 20.10 -6.98
C LYS A 106 -10.29 21.28 -7.69
N VAL A 107 -9.04 21.14 -8.12
CA VAL A 107 -8.32 22.21 -8.84
C VAL A 107 -9.01 22.49 -10.18
N SER A 108 -9.48 21.47 -10.88
CA SER A 108 -10.16 21.64 -12.17
C SER A 108 -11.44 22.47 -12.02
N GLU A 109 -12.28 22.16 -11.03
CA GLU A 109 -13.52 22.88 -10.74
C GLU A 109 -13.24 24.34 -10.35
N GLN A 110 -12.24 24.57 -9.49
CA GLN A 110 -11.83 25.92 -9.10
C GLN A 110 -11.35 26.76 -10.29
N ARG A 111 -10.57 26.16 -11.19
CA ARG A 111 -10.08 26.84 -12.40
C ARG A 111 -11.22 27.15 -13.37
N TYR A 112 -12.18 26.23 -13.51
CA TYR A 112 -13.37 26.46 -14.32
C TYR A 112 -14.20 27.62 -13.77
N ALA A 113 -14.50 27.62 -12.46
CA ALA A 113 -15.27 28.70 -11.82
C ALA A 113 -14.57 30.08 -11.91
N ALA A 114 -13.23 30.09 -11.93
CA ALA A 114 -12.44 31.31 -12.11
C ALA A 114 -12.26 31.74 -13.58
N GLY A 115 -12.93 31.08 -14.55
CA GLY A 115 -12.78 31.36 -15.98
C GLY A 115 -11.42 30.96 -16.58
N ASN A 116 -10.58 30.24 -15.84
CA ASN A 116 -9.30 29.73 -16.31
C ASN A 116 -9.48 28.37 -16.99
N TYR A 117 -9.99 28.41 -18.23
CA TYR A 117 -10.25 27.22 -19.02
C TYR A 117 -8.99 26.45 -19.43
N SER A 118 -7.84 27.12 -19.58
CA SER A 118 -6.57 26.44 -19.88
C SER A 118 -6.09 25.61 -18.68
N GLY A 119 -6.18 26.16 -17.46
CA GLY A 119 -5.90 25.45 -16.22
C GLY A 119 -6.87 24.30 -15.95
N TYR A 120 -8.16 24.48 -16.27
CA TYR A 120 -9.15 23.41 -16.24
C TYR A 120 -8.77 22.26 -17.19
N LYS A 121 -8.50 22.55 -18.47
CA LYS A 121 -8.10 21.55 -19.46
C LYS A 121 -6.81 20.82 -19.07
N ALA A 122 -5.82 21.52 -18.51
CA ALA A 122 -4.58 20.92 -18.04
C ALA A 122 -4.81 19.92 -16.89
N ALA A 123 -5.60 20.30 -15.88
CA ALA A 123 -5.93 19.41 -14.77
C ALA A 123 -6.67 18.14 -15.24
N ARG A 124 -7.58 18.30 -16.20
CA ARG A 124 -8.35 17.19 -16.79
C ARG A 124 -7.51 16.29 -17.68
N ALA A 125 -6.54 16.84 -18.42
CA ALA A 125 -5.56 16.06 -19.16
C ALA A 125 -4.71 15.19 -18.22
N GLU A 126 -4.27 15.72 -17.08
CA GLU A 126 -3.55 14.95 -16.07
C GLU A 126 -4.38 13.82 -15.46
N MET A 127 -5.68 14.06 -15.20
CA MET A 127 -6.59 12.99 -14.79
C MET A 127 -6.71 11.89 -15.87
N GLY A 128 -6.81 12.27 -17.15
CA GLY A 128 -6.79 11.32 -18.26
C GLY A 128 -5.47 10.53 -18.36
N ASN A 129 -4.33 11.15 -18.08
CA ASN A 129 -3.04 10.45 -18.01
C ASN A 129 -3.03 9.42 -16.87
N MET A 130 -3.61 9.77 -15.72
CA MET A 130 -3.76 8.84 -14.59
C MET A 130 -4.65 7.65 -14.95
N THR A 131 -5.77 7.84 -15.66
CA THR A 131 -6.61 6.71 -16.09
C THR A 131 -5.87 5.80 -17.07
N MET A 132 -5.12 6.37 -18.03
CA MET A 132 -4.29 5.58 -18.96
C MET A 132 -3.19 4.78 -18.24
N SER A 133 -2.62 5.31 -17.14
CA SER A 133 -1.62 4.57 -16.37
C SER A 133 -2.18 3.30 -15.71
N LEU A 134 -3.48 3.28 -15.36
CA LEU A 134 -4.13 2.10 -14.80
C LEU A 134 -4.26 0.97 -15.80
N GLU A 135 -4.46 1.28 -17.08
CA GLU A 135 -4.53 0.25 -18.13
C GLU A 135 -3.23 -0.55 -18.25
N ARG A 136 -2.10 0.07 -17.88
CA ARG A 136 -0.74 -0.51 -17.93
C ARG A 136 -0.29 -1.11 -16.59
N ASP A 137 -1.05 -0.92 -15.52
CA ASP A 137 -0.73 -1.41 -14.19
C ASP A 137 -1.94 -2.17 -13.58
N PRO A 138 -2.08 -3.46 -13.92
CA PRO A 138 -3.19 -4.28 -13.41
C PRO A 138 -3.20 -4.42 -11.89
N GLN A 139 -2.03 -4.34 -11.25
CA GLN A 139 -1.93 -4.44 -9.80
C GLN A 139 -2.50 -3.18 -9.13
N MET A 140 -2.15 -2.01 -9.64
CA MET A 140 -2.71 -0.74 -9.21
C MET A 140 -4.23 -0.66 -9.45
N GLU A 141 -4.68 -1.14 -10.61
CA GLU A 141 -6.11 -1.22 -10.94
C GLU A 141 -6.88 -2.07 -9.92
N SER A 142 -6.38 -3.26 -9.58
CA SER A 142 -6.99 -4.13 -8.57
C SER A 142 -7.06 -3.49 -7.18
N LEU A 143 -6.02 -2.75 -6.76
CA LEU A 143 -6.02 -2.06 -5.47
C LEU A 143 -7.04 -0.92 -5.41
N LEU A 144 -7.29 -0.26 -6.53
CA LEU A 144 -8.23 0.86 -6.61
C LEU A 144 -9.69 0.42 -6.82
N GLU A 145 -9.95 -0.82 -7.24
CA GLU A 145 -11.31 -1.37 -7.37
C GLU A 145 -12.11 -1.27 -6.06
N GLY A 146 -11.47 -1.56 -4.92
CA GLY A 146 -12.08 -1.38 -3.59
C GLY A 146 -12.29 0.09 -3.17
N ARG A 147 -11.83 1.04 -3.98
CA ARG A 147 -11.80 2.48 -3.69
C ARG A 147 -12.60 3.32 -4.70
N LYS A 148 -13.42 2.69 -5.55
CA LYS A 148 -14.29 3.35 -6.55
C LYS A 148 -15.04 4.57 -6.02
N LYS A 149 -15.66 4.46 -4.84
CA LYS A 149 -16.37 5.58 -4.17
C LYS A 149 -15.46 6.80 -3.97
N GLN A 150 -14.20 6.59 -3.59
CA GLN A 150 -13.25 7.66 -3.33
C GLN A 150 -12.79 8.35 -4.63
N LEU A 151 -12.93 7.67 -5.76
CA LEU A 151 -12.62 8.19 -7.08
C LEU A 151 -13.83 8.84 -7.76
N GLY A 152 -14.98 8.92 -7.07
CA GLY A 152 -16.22 9.48 -7.62
C GLY A 152 -16.95 8.55 -8.58
N ILE A 153 -16.69 7.25 -8.52
CA ILE A 153 -17.49 6.23 -9.21
C ILE A 153 -18.62 5.79 -8.27
N GLY A 154 -19.86 5.95 -8.72
CA GLY A 154 -21.05 5.51 -7.97
C GLY A 154 -21.11 3.99 -7.82
N MET A 155 -21.77 3.50 -6.76
CA MET A 155 -21.95 2.07 -6.48
C MET A 155 -22.71 1.33 -7.60
N ASP A 156 -23.65 2.02 -8.24
CA ASP A 156 -24.49 1.46 -9.30
C ASP A 156 -23.78 1.43 -10.67
N PHE A 157 -22.57 2.00 -10.73
CA PHE A 157 -21.73 2.01 -11.92
C PHE A 157 -20.79 0.80 -11.91
N ASP A 158 -21.36 -0.41 -11.88
CA ASP A 158 -20.59 -1.63 -12.12
C ASP A 158 -20.89 -2.17 -13.51
N SER A 159 -19.97 -1.90 -14.43
CA SER A 159 -20.17 -2.15 -15.86
C SER A 159 -19.39 -3.35 -16.39
N GLY A 160 -18.69 -4.09 -15.51
CA GLY A 160 -17.76 -5.15 -15.90
C GLY A 160 -16.54 -4.65 -16.71
N MET A 161 -16.39 -3.32 -16.87
CA MET A 161 -15.27 -2.71 -17.58
C MET A 161 -14.06 -2.50 -16.66
N ARG A 162 -12.87 -2.35 -17.24
CA ARG A 162 -11.66 -1.92 -16.52
C ARG A 162 -11.86 -0.57 -15.82
N LEU A 163 -11.28 -0.40 -14.63
CA LEU A 163 -11.42 0.80 -13.79
C LEU A 163 -10.98 2.07 -14.52
N GLY A 164 -9.87 2.00 -15.26
CA GLY A 164 -9.38 3.16 -16.04
C GLY A 164 -10.43 3.65 -17.05
N ARG A 165 -11.18 2.72 -17.65
CA ARG A 165 -12.29 3.03 -18.55
C ARG A 165 -13.50 3.56 -17.81
N GLN A 166 -13.83 2.99 -16.65
CA GLN A 166 -14.90 3.50 -15.79
C GLN A 166 -14.64 4.95 -15.37
N LEU A 167 -13.44 5.26 -14.89
CA LEU A 167 -13.02 6.62 -14.52
C LEU A 167 -13.07 7.57 -15.70
N SER A 168 -12.65 7.12 -16.88
CA SER A 168 -12.69 7.96 -18.07
C SER A 168 -14.11 8.31 -18.49
N LEU A 169 -15.07 7.40 -18.30
CA LEU A 169 -16.48 7.62 -18.59
C LEU A 169 -17.18 8.46 -17.53
N SER A 170 -17.06 8.09 -16.25
CA SER A 170 -17.73 8.78 -15.15
C SER A 170 -17.28 10.23 -15.03
N HIS A 171 -16.01 10.49 -15.31
CA HIS A 171 -15.48 11.85 -15.28
C HIS A 171 -15.54 12.53 -16.64
N GLY A 172 -15.83 11.88 -17.76
CA GLY A 172 -15.84 12.52 -19.08
C GLY A 172 -14.44 12.91 -19.58
N LEU A 173 -13.44 12.06 -19.35
CA LEU A 173 -12.03 12.25 -19.73
C LEU A 173 -11.67 11.65 -21.11
N GLY A 174 -12.67 11.20 -21.86
CA GLY A 174 -12.46 10.58 -23.17
C GLY A 174 -11.88 11.53 -24.23
N ARG A 175 -11.02 11.01 -25.10
CA ARG A 175 -10.58 11.69 -26.33
C ARG A 175 -11.80 11.94 -27.22
N GLY A 176 -12.32 13.17 -27.22
CA GLY A 176 -13.22 13.63 -28.29
C GLY A 176 -14.69 13.83 -27.94
N ARG A 177 -15.05 14.17 -26.70
CA ARG A 177 -16.32 14.89 -26.48
C ARG A 177 -16.09 16.12 -25.63
N GLY A 178 -15.88 17.24 -26.32
CA GLY A 178 -16.27 18.53 -25.78
C GLY A 178 -17.78 18.50 -25.58
N ILE A 179 -18.22 18.17 -24.37
CA ILE A 179 -19.52 18.65 -23.92
C ILE A 179 -19.23 20.06 -23.44
N GLY A 180 -19.46 21.00 -24.35
CA GLY A 180 -19.61 22.40 -24.00
C GLY A 180 -20.74 22.51 -22.98
N LEU A 181 -20.40 23.05 -21.83
CA LEU A 181 -21.24 23.95 -21.07
C LEU A 181 -20.47 25.26 -20.96
#